data_AF-E2AKI4-F1
#
_entry.id   AF-E2AKI4-F1
#
_cell.length_a   1.000
_cell.length_b   1.000
_cell.length_c   1.000
_cell.angle_alpha   90.00
_cell.angle_beta   90.00
_cell.angle_gamma   90.00
#
_symmetry.space_group_name_H-M   'P 1'
#
loop_
_entity.id
_entity.type
_entity.pdbx_description
1 polymer ?
#
loop_
_entity_poly.entity_id
_entity_poly.type
_entity_poly.pdbx_seq_one_letter_code
_entity_poly.pdbx_strand_id
1 'polypeptide(L)' 'LIFPFAGFMIGHKLDHMESERFSMFRDKSALYGRELKPGEPPSW' A
#
# COMPACT_ATOMS: atom_id res chain seq x y z
N LEU A 1 -22.97 12.71 12.02
CA LEU A 1 -21.50 12.55 11.86
C LEU A 1 -21.06 11.17 11.36
N ILE A 2 -21.85 10.09 11.53
CA ILE A 2 -21.45 8.74 11.09
C ILE A 2 -21.27 8.62 9.56
N PHE A 3 -22.15 9.26 8.78
CA PHE A 3 -22.13 9.17 7.32
C PHE A 3 -20.81 9.64 6.66
N PRO A 4 -20.23 10.82 6.99
CA PRO A 4 -18.94 11.21 6.42
C PRO A 4 -17.78 10.30 6.86
N PHE A 5 -17.78 9.80 8.11
CA PHE A 5 -16.74 8.87 8.56
C PHE A 5 -16.83 7.51 7.86
N ALA A 6 -18.05 6.98 7.66
CA ALA A 6 -18.25 5.74 6.91
C ALA A 6 -17.79 5.88 5.46
N GLY A 7 -18.13 6.99 4.79
CA GLY A 7 -17.67 7.29 3.44
C GLY A 7 -16.14 7.36 3.34
N PHE A 8 -15.49 8.06 4.27
CA PHE A 8 -14.03 8.15 4.34
C PHE A 8 -13.37 6.77 4.52
N MET A 9 -13.86 5.96 5.45
CA MET A 9 -13.29 4.63 5.72
C MET A 9 -13.42 3.70 4.51
N ILE A 10 -14.56 3.76 3.81
CA ILE A 10 -14.77 2.99 2.58
C ILE A 10 -13.81 3.46 1.48
N GLY A 11 -13.70 4.79 1.27
CA GLY A 11 -12.76 5.36 0.30
C GLY A 11 -11.32 4.95 0.58
N HIS A 12 -10.85 5.13 1.81
CA HIS A 12 -9.52 4.72 2.23
C HIS A 12 -9.25 3.23 2.01
N LYS A 13 -10.24 2.37 2.27
CA LYS A 13 -10.09 0.94 2.03
C LYS A 13 -9.93 0.63 0.54
N LEU A 14 -10.69 1.28 -0.33
CA LEU A 14 -10.59 1.10 -1.77
C LEU A 14 -9.22 1.59 -2.29
N ASP A 15 -8.75 2.74 -1.84
CA ASP A 15 -7.45 3.29 -2.22
C ASP A 15 -6.29 2.38 -1.77
N HIS A 16 -6.39 1.80 -0.57
CA HIS A 16 -5.40 0.84 -0.09
C HIS A 16 -5.37 -0.44 -0.94
N MET A 17 -6.55 -0.97 -1.29
CA MET A 17 -6.65 -2.13 -2.18
C MET A 17 -6.06 -1.85 -3.56
N GLU A 18 -6.25 -0.66 -4.10
CA GLU A 18 -5.69 -0.28 -5.40
C GLU A 18 -4.17 -0.08 -5.32
N SER A 19 -3.66 0.48 -4.23
CA SER A 19 -2.22 0.62 -3.98
C SER A 19 -1.52 -0.74 -3.95
N GLU A 20 -2.13 -1.73 -3.29
CA GLU A 20 -1.66 -3.12 -3.27
C GLU A 20 -1.64 -3.76 -4.67
N ARG A 21 -2.60 -3.44 -5.55
CA ARG A 21 -2.58 -3.88 -6.96
C ARG A 21 -1.39 -3.32 -7.74
N PHE A 22 -0.88 -2.15 -7.36
CA PHE A 22 0.29 -1.52 -7.98
C PHE A 22 1.63 -1.90 -7.31
N SER A 23 1.66 -2.91 -6.45
CA SER A 23 2.88 -3.35 -5.75
C SER A 23 3.88 -4.15 -6.61
N MET A 24 3.57 -4.43 -7.88
CA MET A 24 4.40 -5.30 -8.74
C MET A 24 5.85 -4.82 -8.90
N PHE A 25 6.08 -3.50 -8.89
CA PHE A 25 7.40 -2.87 -9.03
C PHE A 25 7.95 -2.34 -7.68
N ARG A 26 7.30 -2.66 -6.57
CA ARG A 26 7.78 -2.36 -5.22
C ARG A 26 9.13 -3.05 -5.00
N ASP A 27 10.08 -2.31 -4.44
CA ASP A 27 11.46 -2.77 -4.16
C ASP A 27 12.24 -3.28 -5.39
N LYS A 28 11.85 -2.84 -6.60
CA LYS A 28 12.52 -3.23 -7.87
C LYS A 28 13.03 -2.06 -8.71
N SER A 29 12.82 -0.83 -8.25
CA SER A 29 13.31 0.36 -8.95
C SER A 29 14.83 0.47 -8.88
N ALA A 30 15.45 1.15 -9.86
CA ALA A 30 16.90 1.34 -9.87
C ALA A 30 17.44 2.09 -8.62
N LEU A 31 16.60 2.92 -7.99
CA LEU A 31 17.00 3.74 -6.84
C LEU A 31 16.70 3.07 -5.50
N TYR A 32 15.59 2.31 -5.40
CA TYR A 32 15.10 1.74 -4.14
C TYR A 32 15.06 0.21 -4.14
N GLY A 33 15.59 -0.43 -5.18
CA GLY A 33 15.68 -1.89 -5.26
C GLY A 33 16.64 -2.43 -4.22
N ARG A 34 16.17 -3.35 -3.37
CA ARG A 34 16.97 -3.93 -2.28
C ARG A 34 16.52 -5.34 -1.94
N GLU A 35 17.41 -6.09 -1.31
CA GLU A 35 17.06 -7.37 -0.67
C GLU A 35 16.36 -7.12 0.66
N LEU A 36 15.26 -7.83 0.91
CA LEU A 36 14.52 -7.78 2.17
C LEU A 36 15.13 -8.79 3.14
N LYS A 37 15.27 -8.38 4.41
CA LYS A 37 15.66 -9.31 5.47
C LYS A 37 14.52 -10.31 5.73
N PRO A 38 14.82 -11.52 6.26
CA PRO A 38 13.80 -12.48 6.62
C PRO A 38 12.76 -11.86 7.57
N GLY A 39 11.48 -11.86 7.18
CA GLY A 39 10.38 -11.29 7.95
C GLY A 39 10.23 -9.76 7.86
N GLU A 40 11.03 -9.08 7.04
CA GLU A 40 10.88 -7.65 6.82
C GLU A 40 9.66 -7.37 5.93
N PRO A 41 8.77 -6.45 6.33
CA PRO A 41 7.67 -6.05 5.47
C PRO A 41 8.18 -5.33 4.22
N PRO A 42 7.38 -5.28 3.14
CA PRO A 42 7.70 -4.48 1.97
C PRO A 42 7.87 -2.99 2.33
N SER A 43 8.54 -2.22 1.46
CA SER A 43 8.83 -0.80 1.76
C SER A 43 7.61 0.09 2.01
N TRP A 44 6.45 -0.26 1.43
CA TRP A 44 5.18 0.43 1.60
C TRP A 44 4.02 -0.49 1.25
#